data_AF-A0A662UIC1-F1
#
_entry.id   AF-A0A662UIC1-F1
#
_cell.length_a   1.000
_cell.length_b   1.000
_cell.length_c   1.000
_cell.angle_alpha   90.00
_cell.angle_beta   90.00
_cell.angle_gamma   90.00
#
_symmetry.space_group_name_H-M   'P 1'
#
loop_
_entity.id
_entity.type
_entity.pdbx_description
1 polymer ?
#
loop_
_entity_poly.entity_id
_entity_poly.type
_entity_poly.pdbx_seq_one_letter_code
_entity_poly.pdbx_strand_id
1 'polypeptide(L)'
;MGGEMPPDDNVNDDATQVVEPDDAEPTAADQASDDQGDDGEDFDKERALATIRKLRQFEKQAKALKRELDEIKREREEAGKTELEKLSSRLAEEERKALDAEARVAAAEVRADFVEKALREGVTNLQLAYLAAQADGLLGSYDDGEVSDHDFKTLKKRYPDLFRTTTGSADGSAGNETPPVSGGMNDFIRRAAGR
;
A
#
# COMPACT_ATOMS: atom_id res chain seq x y z
N MET A 1 -31.73 -5.62 38.46
CA MET A 1 -30.41 -6.13 38.88
C MET A 1 -29.39 -5.25 38.16
N GLY A 2 -28.82 -4.17 38.70
CA GLY A 2 -28.45 -3.86 40.08
C GLY A 2 -26.93 -4.08 40.24
N GLY A 3 -26.14 -2.99 40.33
CA GLY A 3 -24.69 -2.99 40.59
C GLY A 3 -23.87 -2.26 39.51
N GLU A 4 -23.89 -0.92 39.41
CA GLU A 4 -23.03 0.08 40.08
C GLU A 4 -21.55 0.11 39.60
N MET A 5 -21.23 1.07 38.71
CA MET A 5 -20.03 1.94 38.81
C MET A 5 -20.33 3.04 39.84
N PRO A 6 -19.38 3.63 40.60
CA PRO A 6 -18.23 4.44 40.10
C PRO A 6 -17.00 4.43 41.08
N PRO A 7 -16.11 5.47 41.14
CA PRO A 7 -15.11 5.91 40.16
C PRO A 7 -13.64 5.90 40.71
N ASP A 8 -12.70 6.22 39.82
CA ASP A 8 -11.28 6.53 40.06
C ASP A 8 -11.04 7.61 41.13
N ASP A 9 -10.05 7.37 41.99
CA ASP A 9 -9.07 8.33 42.52
C ASP A 9 -8.34 7.70 43.72
N ASN A 10 -7.11 7.18 43.54
CA ASN A 10 -6.01 7.57 44.42
C ASN A 10 -4.65 7.09 43.89
N VAL A 11 -3.75 8.05 43.77
CA VAL A 11 -2.32 7.92 43.49
C VAL A 11 -1.68 7.18 44.67
N ASN A 12 -0.96 6.08 44.43
CA ASN A 12 -0.11 5.48 45.46
C ASN A 12 1.25 5.09 44.86
N ASP A 13 2.18 6.04 44.99
CA ASP A 13 3.62 5.85 45.02
C ASP A 13 3.95 4.85 46.15
N ASP A 14 4.21 3.59 45.81
CA ASP A 14 4.74 2.60 46.75
C ASP A 14 6.27 2.65 46.70
N ALA A 15 6.81 3.67 47.37
CA ALA A 15 8.20 3.73 47.76
C ALA A 15 8.44 2.70 48.87
N THR A 16 9.22 1.68 48.57
CA THR A 16 9.69 0.67 49.53
C THR A 16 10.54 1.31 50.63
N GLN A 17 9.91 1.63 51.76
CA GLN A 17 10.57 1.86 53.05
C GLN A 17 10.96 0.52 53.69
N VAL A 18 12.25 0.33 53.92
CA VAL A 18 12.77 -0.73 54.80
C VAL A 18 13.51 -0.06 55.96
N VAL A 19 12.76 0.08 57.05
CA VAL A 19 13.10 -0.11 58.47
C VAL A 19 14.57 0.08 58.89
N GLU A 20 14.82 1.18 59.60
CA GLU A 20 15.93 1.39 60.54
C GLU A 20 15.75 0.54 61.81
N PRO A 21 16.84 0.11 62.46
CA PRO A 21 16.84 -0.10 63.90
C PRO A 21 17.66 0.99 64.62
N ASP A 22 17.05 1.49 65.70
CA ASP A 22 17.61 2.27 66.81
C ASP A 22 19.05 1.87 67.20
N ASP A 23 19.87 2.86 67.53
CA ASP A 23 20.52 2.90 68.85
C ASP A 23 21.32 4.20 69.10
N ALA A 24 20.93 4.88 70.18
CA ALA A 24 21.72 5.70 71.09
C ALA A 24 22.58 6.87 70.56
N GLU A 25 22.18 8.09 70.94
CA GLU A 25 23.08 9.23 71.07
C GLU A 25 24.25 8.92 72.05
N PRO A 26 25.45 9.43 71.74
CA PRO A 26 26.27 10.02 72.78
C PRO A 26 26.54 11.50 72.45
N THR A 27 25.99 12.37 73.30
CA THR A 27 26.46 13.74 73.48
C THR A 27 27.94 13.74 73.84
N ALA A 28 28.79 14.34 73.00
CA ALA A 28 30.03 14.97 73.44
C ALA A 28 30.45 16.01 72.38
N ALA A 29 30.47 17.27 72.80
CA ALA A 29 31.21 18.29 72.09
C ALA A 29 32.69 17.89 72.08
N ASP A 30 33.28 17.75 70.89
CA ASP A 30 34.73 17.84 70.78
C ASP A 30 35.13 18.37 69.40
N GLN A 31 35.69 19.58 69.44
CA GLN A 31 36.79 20.09 68.66
C GLN A 31 36.85 19.70 67.17
N ALA A 32 36.67 20.69 66.32
CA ALA A 32 37.33 20.73 65.01
C ALA A 32 38.85 20.72 65.24
N SER A 33 39.42 19.53 65.38
CA SER A 33 40.82 19.30 65.11
C SER A 33 40.98 19.21 63.60
N ASP A 34 41.74 20.15 63.04
CA ASP A 34 42.51 19.93 61.82
C ASP A 34 43.36 18.68 62.06
N ASP A 35 42.79 17.50 61.80
CA ASP A 35 43.49 16.23 61.77
C ASP A 35 44.29 16.20 60.47
N GLN A 36 45.44 16.86 60.50
CA GLN A 36 46.55 16.46 59.65
C GLN A 36 46.91 15.05 60.07
N GLY A 37 46.43 14.08 59.28
CA GLY A 37 46.99 12.73 59.27
C GLY A 37 48.50 12.83 59.08
N ASP A 38 49.21 12.77 60.20
CA ASP A 38 50.64 12.52 60.34
C ASP A 38 50.81 11.02 60.63
N ASP A 39 50.34 10.20 59.71
CA ASP A 39 50.88 8.88 59.47
C ASP A 39 52.24 9.08 58.79
N GLY A 40 53.31 9.01 59.58
CA GLY A 40 54.72 9.26 59.22
C GLY A 40 55.33 8.36 58.14
N GLU A 41 54.63 8.17 57.03
CA GLU A 41 55.19 7.95 55.71
C GLU A 41 55.15 9.30 54.98
N ASP A 42 56.31 9.87 54.65
CA ASP A 42 56.42 11.13 53.91
C ASP A 42 55.43 11.13 52.74
N PHE A 43 54.40 12.01 52.79
CA PHE A 43 53.42 12.14 51.71
C PHE A 43 54.18 12.36 50.40
N ASP A 44 54.19 11.33 49.57
CA ASP A 44 55.06 11.22 48.41
C ASP A 44 54.48 12.08 47.27
N LYS A 45 54.58 13.40 47.45
CA LYS A 45 53.90 14.44 46.67
C LYS A 45 54.17 14.31 45.17
N GLU A 46 55.35 13.82 44.81
CA GLU A 46 55.73 13.55 43.43
C GLU A 46 54.94 12.37 42.84
N ARG A 47 54.77 11.29 43.61
CA ARG A 47 53.95 10.12 43.24
C ARG A 47 52.45 10.48 43.16
N ALA A 48 51.97 11.32 44.08
CA ALA A 48 50.59 11.83 44.06
C ALA A 48 50.33 12.68 42.81
N LEU A 49 51.21 13.63 42.48
CA LEU A 49 51.11 14.45 41.28
C LEU A 49 51.24 13.62 39.99
N ALA A 50 52.09 12.60 39.97
CA ALA A 50 52.20 11.67 38.85
C ALA A 50 50.89 10.89 38.63
N THR A 51 50.24 10.46 39.71
CA THR A 51 48.94 9.77 39.65
C THR A 51 47.83 10.72 39.16
N ILE A 52 47.78 11.96 39.65
CA ILE A 52 46.83 12.97 39.17
C ILE A 52 47.03 13.27 37.68
N ARG A 53 48.28 13.37 37.21
CA ARG A 53 48.58 13.55 35.78
C ARG A 53 48.08 12.37 34.95
N LYS A 54 48.28 11.14 35.41
CA LYS A 54 47.76 9.92 34.76
C LYS A 54 46.23 9.91 34.72
N LEU A 55 45.56 10.19 35.83
CA LEU A 55 44.10 10.27 35.88
C LEU A 55 43.55 11.33 34.93
N ARG A 56 44.16 12.51 34.86
CA ARG A 56 43.79 13.56 33.89
C ARG A 56 44.02 13.13 32.44
N GLN A 57 45.04 12.33 32.16
CA GLN A 57 45.26 11.76 30.83
C GLN A 57 44.17 10.74 30.48
N PHE A 58 43.81 9.86 31.42
CA PHE A 58 42.71 8.91 31.23
C PHE A 58 41.36 9.61 31.05
N GLU A 59 41.07 10.65 31.83
CA GLU A 59 39.85 11.44 31.66
C GLU A 59 39.81 12.13 30.28
N LYS A 60 40.94 12.64 29.80
CA LYS A 60 41.03 13.21 28.45
C LYS A 60 40.79 12.16 27.37
N GLN A 61 41.39 10.98 27.51
CA GLN A 61 41.18 9.86 26.58
C GLN A 61 39.74 9.36 26.61
N ALA A 62 39.16 9.18 27.80
CA ALA A 62 37.76 8.78 27.95
C ALA A 62 36.79 9.81 27.36
N LYS A 63 37.07 11.11 27.52
CA LYS A 63 36.30 12.18 26.89
C LYS A 63 36.46 12.20 25.37
N ALA A 64 37.65 11.93 24.84
CA ALA A 64 37.89 11.82 23.41
C ALA A 64 37.13 10.62 22.80
N LEU A 65 37.25 9.44 23.40
CA LEU A 65 36.54 8.23 22.96
C LEU A 65 35.01 8.39 23.04
N LYS A 66 34.49 9.08 24.06
CA LYS A 66 33.05 9.39 24.13
C LYS A 66 32.61 10.27 22.96
N ARG A 67 33.38 11.32 22.64
CA ARG A 67 33.08 12.20 21.50
C ARG A 67 33.11 11.45 20.17
N GLU A 68 34.10 10.60 19.96
CA GLU A 68 34.20 9.77 18.76
C GLU A 68 33.02 8.79 18.64
N LEU A 69 32.59 8.17 19.75
CA LEU A 69 31.40 7.31 19.74
C LEU A 69 30.12 8.09 19.42
N ASP A 70 29.96 9.29 19.98
CA ASP A 70 28.79 10.13 19.73
C ASP A 70 28.77 10.62 18.27
N GLU A 71 29.93 10.91 17.68
CA GLU A 71 30.07 11.26 16.27
C GLU A 71 29.70 10.09 15.35
N ILE A 72 30.24 8.88 15.60
CA ILE A 72 29.91 7.68 14.83
C ILE A 72 28.42 7.32 14.92
N LYS A 73 27.82 7.49 16.11
CA LYS A 73 26.37 7.26 16.29
C LYS A 73 25.56 8.25 15.45
N ARG A 74 25.93 9.52 15.47
CA ARG A 74 25.27 10.55 14.68
C ARG A 74 25.39 10.28 13.19
N GLU A 75 26.57 9.91 12.71
CA GLU A 75 26.79 9.54 11.30
C GLU A 75 25.93 8.34 10.89
N ARG A 76 25.81 7.31 11.74
CA ARG A 76 24.93 6.17 11.48
C ARG A 76 23.47 6.54 11.46
N GLU A 77 23.02 7.41 12.35
CA GLU A 77 21.64 7.90 12.35
C GLU A 77 21.32 8.73 11.12
N GLU A 78 22.23 9.61 10.70
CA GLU A 78 22.07 10.43 9.49
C GLU A 78 22.09 9.54 8.23
N ALA A 79 23.04 8.61 8.12
CA ALA A 79 23.07 7.64 7.02
C ALA A 79 21.80 6.78 7.00
N GLY A 80 21.38 6.26 8.16
CA GLY A 80 20.15 5.48 8.30
C GLY A 80 18.90 6.26 7.89
N LYS A 81 18.79 7.55 8.24
CA LYS A 81 17.70 8.42 7.77
C LYS A 81 17.69 8.53 6.25
N THR A 82 18.85 8.75 5.62
CA THR A 82 18.92 8.83 4.15
C THR A 82 18.60 7.51 3.45
N GLU A 83 18.93 6.36 4.06
CA GLU A 83 18.55 5.05 3.55
C GLU A 83 17.06 4.80 3.70
N LEU A 84 16.48 5.12 4.86
CA LEU A 84 15.04 5.03 5.09
C LEU A 84 14.25 5.91 4.12
N GLU A 85 14.70 7.14 3.86
CA GLU A 85 14.09 8.02 2.88
C GLU A 85 14.12 7.40 1.47
N LYS A 86 15.27 6.88 1.04
CA LYS A 86 15.41 6.19 -0.26
C LYS A 86 14.57 4.92 -0.35
N LEU A 87 14.44 4.18 0.74
CA LEU A 87 13.58 2.99 0.77
C LEU A 87 12.11 3.38 0.73
N SER A 88 11.72 4.44 1.45
CA SER A 88 10.35 4.95 1.45
C SER A 88 9.93 5.48 0.07
N SER A 89 10.81 6.19 -0.64
CA SER A 89 10.53 6.67 -1.99
C SER A 89 10.39 5.53 -2.99
N ARG A 90 11.27 4.52 -2.92
CA ARG A 90 11.16 3.31 -3.74
C ARG A 90 9.88 2.54 -3.45
N LEU A 91 9.51 2.40 -2.17
CA LEU A 91 8.27 1.73 -1.79
C LEU A 91 7.06 2.47 -2.36
N ALA A 92 7.01 3.79 -2.24
CA ALA A 92 5.93 4.59 -2.82
C ALA A 92 5.89 4.50 -4.36
N GLU A 93 7.04 4.45 -5.03
CA GLU A 93 7.11 4.24 -6.48
C GLU A 93 6.63 2.85 -6.89
N GLU A 94 7.01 1.80 -6.16
CA GLU A 94 6.58 0.43 -6.45
C GLU A 94 5.09 0.23 -6.14
N GLU A 95 4.58 0.80 -5.05
CA GLU A 95 3.14 0.81 -4.74
C GLU A 95 2.34 1.51 -5.85
N ARG A 96 2.82 2.66 -6.32
CA ARG A 96 2.19 3.35 -7.46
C ARG A 96 2.21 2.51 -8.72
N LYS A 97 3.34 1.85 -9.04
CA LYS A 97 3.43 0.95 -10.19
C LYS A 97 2.50 -0.26 -10.05
N ALA A 98 2.35 -0.80 -8.84
CA ALA A 98 1.45 -1.90 -8.56
C ALA A 98 0.00 -1.49 -8.79
N LEU A 99 -0.43 -0.36 -8.23
CA LEU A 99 -1.77 0.20 -8.44
C LEU A 99 -2.04 0.50 -9.91
N ASP A 100 -1.07 1.09 -10.63
CA ASP A 100 -1.19 1.36 -12.07
C ASP A 100 -1.30 0.05 -12.88
N ALA A 101 -0.59 -1.01 -12.48
CA ALA A 101 -0.65 -2.31 -13.13
C ALA A 101 -2.01 -3.00 -12.86
N GLU A 102 -2.48 -2.98 -11.62
CA GLU A 102 -3.79 -3.51 -11.23
C GLU A 102 -4.93 -2.79 -11.98
N ALA A 103 -4.88 -1.45 -12.04
CA ALA A 103 -5.87 -0.67 -12.78
C ALA A 103 -5.87 -1.01 -14.29
N ARG A 104 -4.71 -1.29 -14.88
CA ARG A 104 -4.60 -1.72 -16.28
C ARG A 104 -5.19 -3.11 -16.51
N VAL A 105 -4.95 -4.04 -15.58
CA VAL A 105 -5.53 -5.39 -15.65
C VAL A 105 -7.05 -5.29 -15.53
N ALA A 106 -7.57 -4.60 -14.51
CA ALA A 106 -8.99 -4.38 -14.34
C ALA A 106 -9.65 -3.76 -15.59
N ALA A 107 -9.04 -2.72 -16.16
CA ALA A 107 -9.54 -2.09 -17.38
C ALA A 107 -9.50 -3.02 -18.61
N ALA A 108 -8.49 -3.89 -18.72
CA ALA A 108 -8.38 -4.86 -19.80
C ALA A 108 -9.46 -5.95 -19.68
N GLU A 109 -9.71 -6.47 -18.47
CA GLU A 109 -10.74 -7.47 -18.19
C GLU A 109 -12.14 -6.92 -18.50
N VAL A 110 -12.48 -5.73 -17.98
CA VAL A 110 -13.76 -5.07 -18.28
C VAL A 110 -13.94 -4.87 -19.78
N ARG A 111 -12.88 -4.46 -20.49
CA ARG A 111 -12.94 -4.26 -21.93
C ARG A 111 -13.11 -5.57 -22.68
N ALA A 112 -12.44 -6.64 -22.27
CA ALA A 112 -12.57 -7.96 -22.88
C ALA A 112 -13.98 -8.51 -22.71
N ASP A 113 -14.50 -8.52 -21.47
CA ASP A 113 -15.87 -8.96 -21.17
C ASP A 113 -16.91 -8.13 -21.94
N PHE A 114 -16.72 -6.82 -22.00
CA PHE A 114 -17.59 -5.94 -22.78
C PHE A 114 -17.61 -6.32 -24.25
N VAL A 115 -16.45 -6.52 -24.87
CA VAL A 115 -16.38 -6.88 -26.30
C VAL A 115 -17.06 -8.22 -26.56
N GLU A 116 -16.86 -9.21 -25.70
CA GLU A 116 -17.51 -10.51 -25.83
C GLU A 116 -19.03 -10.42 -25.72
N LYS A 117 -19.53 -9.75 -24.67
CA LYS A 117 -20.98 -9.58 -24.46
C LYS A 117 -21.60 -8.70 -25.54
N ALA A 118 -20.92 -7.63 -25.96
CA ALA A 118 -21.36 -6.73 -27.03
C ALA A 118 -21.53 -7.44 -28.37
N LEU A 119 -20.62 -8.38 -28.70
CA LEU A 119 -20.76 -9.22 -29.89
C LEU A 119 -22.02 -10.09 -29.84
N ARG A 120 -22.33 -10.69 -28.68
CA ARG A 120 -23.57 -11.47 -28.47
C ARG A 120 -24.83 -10.59 -28.58
N GLU A 121 -24.74 -9.34 -28.11
CA GLU A 121 -25.84 -8.37 -28.14
C GLU A 121 -26.07 -7.71 -29.52
N GLY A 122 -25.21 -7.99 -30.51
CA GLY A 122 -25.36 -7.50 -31.89
C GLY A 122 -24.84 -6.09 -32.13
N VAL A 123 -23.85 -5.63 -31.35
CA VAL A 123 -23.18 -4.35 -31.55
C VAL A 123 -22.43 -4.35 -32.90
N THR A 124 -22.61 -3.32 -33.72
CA THR A 124 -21.97 -3.17 -35.04
C THR A 124 -20.60 -2.54 -34.93
N ASN A 125 -20.44 -1.54 -34.07
CA ASN A 125 -19.17 -0.86 -33.82
C ASN A 125 -18.78 -0.95 -32.34
N LEU A 126 -17.96 -1.95 -32.03
CA LEU A 126 -17.51 -2.28 -30.68
C LEU A 126 -16.74 -1.12 -30.01
N GLN A 127 -15.90 -0.42 -30.77
CA GLN A 127 -15.09 0.68 -30.22
C GLN A 127 -15.97 1.86 -29.80
N LEU A 128 -16.91 2.25 -30.66
CA LEU A 128 -17.85 3.33 -30.34
C LEU A 128 -18.79 2.95 -29.20
N ALA A 129 -19.27 1.69 -29.16
CA ALA A 129 -20.10 1.20 -28.08
C ALA A 129 -19.38 1.19 -26.73
N TYR A 130 -18.11 0.79 -26.69
CA TYR A 130 -17.30 0.84 -25.48
C TYR A 130 -17.13 2.27 -24.97
N LEU A 131 -16.81 3.22 -25.87
CA LEU A 131 -16.66 4.63 -25.50
C LEU A 131 -17.97 5.25 -25.01
N ALA A 132 -19.09 4.93 -25.65
CA ALA A 132 -20.42 5.37 -25.23
C ALA A 132 -20.79 4.79 -23.86
N ALA A 133 -20.55 3.49 -23.65
CA ALA A 133 -20.79 2.84 -22.36
C ALA A 133 -19.88 3.40 -21.26
N GLN A 134 -18.63 3.71 -21.58
CA GLN A 134 -17.70 4.34 -20.64
C GLN A 134 -18.14 5.76 -20.25
N ALA A 135 -18.55 6.58 -21.22
CA ALA A 135 -19.00 7.95 -20.97
C ALA A 135 -20.28 8.01 -20.12
N ASP A 136 -21.18 7.04 -20.31
CA ASP A 136 -22.46 6.96 -19.60
C ASP A 136 -22.41 6.12 -18.31
N GLY A 137 -21.25 5.55 -17.96
CA GLY A 137 -21.10 4.70 -16.77
C GLY A 137 -21.90 3.39 -16.83
N LEU A 138 -22.06 2.81 -18.03
CA LEU A 138 -22.81 1.58 -18.27
C LEU A 138 -21.92 0.33 -18.28
N LEU A 139 -20.62 0.50 -18.08
CA LEU A 139 -19.66 -0.60 -17.91
C LEU A 139 -19.77 -1.17 -16.50
N GLY A 140 -19.48 -2.45 -16.40
CA GLY A 140 -19.38 -3.16 -15.12
C GLY A 140 -18.08 -2.80 -14.42
N SER A 141 -18.09 -2.91 -13.09
CA SER A 141 -16.88 -2.88 -12.28
C SER A 141 -16.18 -4.23 -12.32
N TYR A 142 -14.85 -4.20 -12.12
CA TYR A 142 -14.04 -5.38 -11.87
C TYR A 142 -13.81 -5.48 -10.37
N ASP A 143 -14.38 -6.50 -9.75
CA ASP A 143 -14.30 -6.76 -8.32
C ASP A 143 -14.09 -8.26 -8.09
N ASP A 144 -13.28 -8.64 -7.10
CA ASP A 144 -13.00 -10.04 -6.72
C ASP A 144 -12.60 -10.98 -7.88
N GLY A 145 -11.97 -10.43 -8.92
CA GLY A 145 -11.51 -11.22 -10.08
C GLY A 145 -12.57 -11.44 -11.16
N GLU A 146 -13.77 -10.88 -11.02
CA GLU A 146 -14.87 -11.00 -11.97
C GLU A 146 -15.38 -9.62 -12.43
N VAL A 147 -15.92 -9.58 -13.65
CA VAL A 147 -16.54 -8.38 -14.22
C VAL A 147 -18.05 -8.45 -14.01
N SER A 148 -18.62 -7.45 -13.34
CA SER A 148 -20.07 -7.33 -13.19
C SER A 148 -20.78 -7.03 -14.51
N ASP A 149 -22.08 -7.31 -14.58
CA ASP A 149 -22.84 -7.18 -15.82
C ASP A 149 -22.91 -5.74 -16.34
N HIS A 150 -22.69 -5.58 -17.64
CA HIS A 150 -22.82 -4.31 -18.34
C HIS A 150 -24.29 -4.00 -18.67
N ASP A 151 -24.69 -2.72 -18.57
CA ASP A 151 -26.05 -2.30 -18.87
C ASP A 151 -26.27 -2.07 -20.38
N PHE A 152 -26.30 -3.18 -21.13
CA PHE A 152 -26.63 -3.16 -22.56
C PHE A 152 -28.06 -2.70 -22.86
N LYS A 153 -28.98 -2.82 -21.90
CA LYS A 153 -30.38 -2.42 -22.09
C LYS A 153 -30.48 -0.90 -22.20
N THR A 154 -29.83 -0.18 -21.29
CA THR A 154 -29.76 1.28 -21.36
C THR A 154 -28.91 1.74 -22.55
N LEU A 155 -27.83 1.02 -22.86
CA LEU A 155 -27.00 1.32 -24.04
C LEU A 155 -27.81 1.24 -25.34
N LYS A 156 -28.62 0.20 -25.52
CA LYS A 156 -29.54 0.04 -26.68
C LYS A 156 -30.58 1.16 -26.76
N LYS A 157 -31.10 1.60 -25.60
CA LYS A 157 -32.11 2.65 -25.55
C LYS A 157 -31.53 4.01 -25.92
N ARG A 158 -30.31 4.32 -25.50
CA ARG A 158 -29.65 5.61 -25.75
C ARG A 158 -28.97 5.69 -27.12
N TYR A 159 -28.35 4.59 -27.54
CA TYR A 159 -27.57 4.51 -28.78
C TYR A 159 -28.02 3.34 -29.65
N PRO A 160 -29.26 3.37 -30.17
CA PRO A 160 -29.80 2.28 -30.98
C PRO A 160 -28.96 2.02 -32.24
N ASP A 161 -28.36 3.05 -32.83
CA ASP A 161 -27.56 2.97 -34.06
C ASP A 161 -26.28 2.14 -33.92
N LEU A 162 -25.81 1.92 -32.68
CA LEU A 162 -24.64 1.09 -32.39
C LEU A 162 -24.95 -0.41 -32.45
N PHE A 163 -26.23 -0.77 -32.53
CA PHE A 163 -26.70 -2.13 -32.64
C PHE A 163 -27.18 -2.41 -34.05
N ARG A 164 -27.14 -3.68 -34.46
CA ARG A 164 -27.73 -4.08 -35.74
C ARG A 164 -29.22 -3.74 -35.70
N THR A 165 -29.60 -2.74 -36.49
CA THR A 165 -30.99 -2.54 -36.88
C THR A 165 -31.39 -3.75 -37.71
N THR A 166 -32.20 -4.63 -37.12
CA THR A 166 -32.90 -5.68 -37.85
C THR A 166 -33.99 -5.04 -38.71
N THR A 167 -33.59 -4.24 -39.68
CA THR A 167 -34.41 -3.74 -40.77
C THR A 167 -33.72 -4.15 -42.05
N GLY A 168 -34.16 -5.28 -42.63
CA GLY A 168 -33.97 -5.75 -44.02
C GLY A 168 -32.63 -5.49 -44.72
N SER A 169 -32.02 -6.49 -45.33
CA SER A 169 -32.64 -7.05 -46.53
C SER A 169 -32.54 -8.57 -46.55
N ALA A 170 -33.61 -9.20 -46.08
CA ALA A 170 -34.06 -10.44 -46.66
C ALA A 170 -35.10 -10.11 -47.75
N ASP A 171 -34.85 -9.10 -48.59
CA ASP A 171 -35.53 -9.01 -49.89
C ASP A 171 -34.76 -9.89 -50.87
N GLY A 172 -34.93 -11.20 -50.70
CA GLY A 172 -34.76 -12.17 -51.77
C GLY A 172 -35.88 -12.08 -52.82
N SER A 173 -36.50 -10.91 -53.03
CA SER A 173 -37.56 -10.72 -54.01
C SER A 173 -37.64 -9.29 -54.53
N ALA A 174 -36.70 -8.92 -55.41
CA ALA A 174 -36.92 -7.85 -56.38
C ALA A 174 -36.22 -8.17 -57.72
N GLY A 175 -36.32 -9.43 -58.16
CA GLY A 175 -35.73 -9.84 -59.44
C GLY A 175 -35.82 -11.33 -59.76
N ASN A 176 -37.00 -11.95 -59.67
CA ASN A 176 -37.43 -13.02 -60.60
C ASN A 176 -38.83 -13.52 -60.22
N GLU A 177 -39.87 -13.00 -60.87
CA GLU A 177 -41.17 -13.70 -60.93
C GLU A 177 -41.13 -14.85 -61.94
N THR A 178 -40.05 -15.64 -61.91
CA THR A 178 -40.00 -16.87 -62.70
C THR A 178 -39.73 -18.00 -61.73
N PRO A 179 -40.71 -18.89 -61.44
CA PRO A 179 -40.41 -20.10 -60.71
C PRO A 179 -39.32 -20.86 -61.47
N PRO A 180 -38.35 -21.50 -60.78
CA PRO A 180 -37.35 -22.30 -61.45
C PRO A 180 -38.08 -23.33 -62.31
N VAL A 181 -37.86 -23.28 -63.62
CA VAL A 181 -38.47 -24.23 -64.55
C VAL A 181 -37.96 -25.60 -64.14
N SER A 182 -38.80 -26.38 -63.45
CA SER A 182 -38.46 -27.70 -62.93
C SER A 182 -38.51 -28.75 -64.05
N GLY A 183 -37.93 -28.43 -65.20
CA GLY A 183 -37.74 -29.33 -66.33
C GLY A 183 -36.26 -29.52 -66.52
N GLY A 184 -35.79 -30.77 -66.35
CA GLY A 184 -34.40 -31.09 -66.67
C GLY A 184 -34.12 -30.77 -68.15
N MET A 185 -32.85 -30.61 -68.52
CA MET A 185 -32.42 -30.27 -69.88
C MET A 185 -33.12 -31.11 -70.98
N ASN A 186 -33.48 -32.36 -70.67
CA ASN A 186 -34.24 -33.25 -71.55
C ASN A 186 -35.67 -32.76 -71.89
N ASP A 187 -36.35 -32.06 -70.99
CA ASP A 187 -37.68 -31.50 -71.24
C ASP A 187 -37.62 -30.29 -72.18
N PHE A 188 -36.54 -29.51 -72.08
CA PHE A 188 -36.26 -28.42 -73.03
C PHE A 188 -35.99 -28.95 -74.44
N ILE A 189 -35.19 -30.02 -74.57
CA ILE A 189 -34.89 -30.63 -75.87
C ILE A 189 -36.15 -31.24 -76.51
N ARG A 190 -37.00 -31.92 -75.74
CA ARG A 190 -38.26 -32.48 -76.26
C ARG A 190 -39.23 -31.41 -76.74
N ARG A 191 -39.36 -30.31 -76.00
CA ARG A 191 -40.19 -29.17 -76.42
C ARG A 191 -39.66 -28.50 -77.70
N ALA A 192 -38.35 -28.38 -77.87
CA ALA A 192 -37.74 -27.83 -79.09
C ALA A 192 -37.83 -28.77 -80.29
N ALA A 193 -37.91 -30.09 -80.07
CA ALA A 193 -37.97 -31.12 -81.12
C ALA A 193 -39.38 -31.41 -81.66
N GLY A 194 -40.42 -30.72 -81.15
CA GLY A 194 -41.75 -30.65 -81.79
C GLY A 194 -42.42 -31.99 -82.09
N ARG A 195 -42.51 -32.89 -81.10
CA ARG A 195 -43.43 -34.04 -81.13
C ARG A 195 -44.46 -33.94 -80.04
#